data_AF-A0A936ISS5-F1
#
_entry.id   AF-A0A936ISS5-F1
#
_cell.length_a   1.000
_cell.length_b   1.000
_cell.length_c   1.000
_cell.angle_alpha   90.00
_cell.angle_beta   90.00
_cell.angle_gamma   90.00
#
_symmetry.space_group_name_H-M   'P 1'
#
loop_
_entity.id
_entity.type
_entity.pdbx_description
1 polymer ?
#
loop_
_entity_poly.entity_id
_entity_poly.type
_entity_poly.pdbx_seq_one_letter_code
_entity_poly.pdbx_strand_id
1 'polypeptide(L)'
;MPRVWPIGLVRSAIKTGETVPPLGVPASVELFPQYAPGLHRMEKHSHVWVLAWLETAERDLLQVTPRGVSARGAAALHGVFAVRSPARPNPIGLTVARLLRHEGARLEFDRLDFRNGTPVIDLKPYFPNRDPVFSAASGQIGRPANVDALRLSLLDQAARFHGEVCEDVERAAAVLAAFRGDILAFADPDDWRITVPIGRPHLIDAVMGATRLTPGRGNLRFHVLDALVIEHAGARYEYSVS
;
A
#
# COMPACT_ATOMS: atom_id res chain seq x y z
N MET A 1 4.40 28.77 -17.04
CA MET A 1 4.05 27.53 -16.31
C MET A 1 5.30 26.69 -16.15
N PRO A 2 5.48 25.93 -15.06
CA PRO A 2 6.63 25.05 -14.89
C PRO A 2 6.63 23.95 -15.96
N ARG A 3 7.81 23.65 -16.51
CA ARG A 3 8.03 22.47 -17.38
C ARG A 3 8.48 21.31 -16.50
N VAL A 4 8.03 20.10 -16.84
CA VAL A 4 8.46 18.84 -16.20
C VAL A 4 9.33 18.10 -17.20
N TRP A 5 10.50 17.65 -16.78
CA TRP A 5 11.44 16.89 -17.62
C TRP A 5 11.47 15.43 -17.16
N PRO A 6 11.13 14.48 -18.03
CA PRO A 6 11.38 13.07 -17.75
C PRO A 6 12.87 12.81 -17.56
N ILE A 7 13.21 12.08 -16.50
CA ILE A 7 14.58 11.68 -16.17
C ILE A 7 14.91 10.25 -16.59
N GLY A 8 13.89 9.47 -16.93
CA GLY A 8 14.02 8.08 -17.33
C GLY A 8 12.69 7.44 -17.70
N LEU A 9 12.70 6.14 -17.93
CA LEU A 9 11.54 5.34 -18.27
C LEU A 9 11.43 4.12 -17.36
N VAL A 10 10.20 3.76 -17.01
CA VAL A 10 9.90 2.47 -16.40
C VAL A 10 10.06 1.35 -17.44
N ARG A 11 10.68 0.25 -17.05
CA ARG A 11 10.62 -1.05 -17.73
C ARG A 11 9.84 -2.02 -16.85
N SER A 12 8.71 -2.51 -17.34
CA SER A 12 7.87 -3.47 -16.63
C SER A 12 7.18 -4.42 -17.60
N ALA A 13 6.61 -5.50 -17.09
CA ALA A 13 5.83 -6.42 -17.91
C ALA A 13 4.43 -5.88 -18.25
N ILE A 14 3.97 -4.81 -17.59
CA ILE A 14 2.62 -4.25 -17.76
C ILE A 14 2.57 -3.41 -19.03
N LYS A 15 1.78 -3.85 -20.01
CA LYS A 15 1.65 -3.16 -21.31
C LYS A 15 0.56 -2.09 -21.28
N THR A 16 0.57 -1.24 -22.30
CA THR A 16 -0.51 -0.27 -22.53
C THR A 16 -1.86 -0.97 -22.65
N GLY A 17 -2.88 -0.45 -21.97
CA GLY A 17 -4.23 -1.03 -21.95
C GLY A 17 -4.44 -2.14 -20.91
N GLU A 18 -3.37 -2.72 -20.35
CA GLU A 18 -3.49 -3.72 -19.30
C GLU A 18 -3.86 -3.09 -17.95
N THR A 19 -4.56 -3.87 -17.13
CA THR A 19 -4.85 -3.49 -15.74
C THR A 19 -3.58 -3.64 -14.91
N VAL A 20 -3.18 -2.56 -14.24
CA VAL A 20 -2.06 -2.58 -13.29
C VAL A 20 -2.47 -3.44 -12.07
N PRO A 21 -1.68 -4.46 -11.70
CA PRO A 21 -1.94 -5.23 -10.48
C PRO A 21 -1.87 -4.36 -9.22
N PRO A 22 -2.71 -4.58 -8.19
CA PRO A 22 -2.75 -3.73 -7.00
C PRO A 22 -1.42 -3.58 -6.24
N LEU A 23 -0.56 -4.60 -6.26
CA LEU A 23 0.76 -4.58 -5.62
C LEU A 23 1.88 -4.25 -6.61
N GLY A 24 1.57 -3.95 -7.86
CA GLY A 24 2.55 -3.81 -8.93
C GLY A 24 3.24 -5.12 -9.31
N VAL A 25 4.28 -5.00 -10.12
CA VAL A 25 5.11 -6.11 -10.61
C VAL A 25 6.58 -5.76 -10.55
N PRO A 26 7.50 -6.75 -10.56
CA PRO A 26 8.92 -6.50 -10.76
C PRO A 26 9.18 -5.61 -11.97
N ALA A 27 9.97 -4.56 -11.73
CA ALA A 27 10.19 -3.51 -12.71
C ALA A 27 11.54 -2.83 -12.45
N SER A 28 12.02 -2.08 -13.44
CA SER A 28 13.19 -1.24 -13.30
C SER A 28 12.92 0.17 -13.80
N VAL A 29 13.69 1.14 -13.32
CA VAL A 29 13.77 2.48 -13.90
C VAL A 29 15.11 2.62 -14.59
N GLU A 30 15.07 2.97 -15.87
CA GLU A 30 16.25 3.31 -16.67
C GLU A 30 16.32 4.83 -16.86
N LEU A 31 17.31 5.47 -16.24
CA LEU A 31 17.54 6.90 -16.40
C LEU A 31 18.18 7.19 -17.75
N PHE A 32 17.87 8.36 -18.31
CA PHE A 32 18.63 8.87 -19.44
C PHE A 32 20.08 9.19 -19.02
N PRO A 33 21.08 9.00 -19.88
CA PRO A 33 22.50 9.10 -19.51
C PRO A 33 22.88 10.41 -18.81
N GLN A 34 22.30 11.54 -19.21
CA GLN A 34 22.59 12.85 -18.62
C GLN A 34 22.15 12.98 -17.16
N TYR A 35 21.24 12.14 -16.68
CA TYR A 35 20.75 12.15 -15.29
C TYR A 35 21.38 11.05 -14.42
N ALA A 36 22.12 10.10 -15.02
CA ALA A 36 22.77 9.00 -14.30
C ALA A 36 23.69 9.46 -13.15
N PRO A 37 24.45 10.57 -13.24
CA PRO A 37 25.24 11.07 -12.10
C PRO A 37 24.42 11.38 -10.85
N GLY A 38 23.11 11.65 -10.99
CA GLY A 38 22.18 11.86 -9.87
C GLY A 38 21.96 10.63 -8.99
N LEU A 39 22.36 9.43 -9.44
CA LEU A 39 22.27 8.18 -8.67
C LEU A 39 23.45 7.95 -7.73
N HIS A 40 24.41 8.88 -7.63
CA HIS A 40 25.56 8.72 -6.75
C HIS A 40 25.10 8.45 -5.30
N ARG A 41 25.57 7.34 -4.73
CA ARG A 41 25.24 6.86 -3.37
C ARG A 41 23.82 6.31 -3.18
N MET A 42 23.10 5.99 -4.26
CA MET A 42 21.76 5.40 -4.17
C MET A 42 21.78 4.03 -3.44
N GLU A 43 22.88 3.29 -3.49
CA GLU A 43 23.06 2.00 -2.83
C GLU A 43 22.92 2.05 -1.29
N LYS A 44 22.95 3.24 -0.69
CA LYS A 44 22.73 3.45 0.74
C LYS A 44 21.27 3.35 1.17
N HIS A 45 20.34 3.25 0.21
CA HIS A 45 18.91 3.29 0.46
C HIS A 45 18.23 1.99 -0.02
N SER A 46 17.50 1.34 0.88
CA SER A 46 16.73 0.14 0.53
C SER A 46 15.40 0.45 -0.14
N HIS A 47 14.88 1.67 0.00
CA HIS A 47 13.59 2.10 -0.53
C HIS A 47 13.68 3.48 -1.16
N VAL A 48 12.94 3.68 -2.25
CA VAL A 48 12.94 4.91 -3.05
C VAL A 48 11.49 5.27 -3.40
N TRP A 49 11.15 6.54 -3.23
CA TRP A 49 9.99 7.16 -3.86
C TRP A 49 10.25 7.33 -5.35
N VAL A 50 9.43 6.68 -6.16
CA VAL A 50 9.41 6.80 -7.61
C VAL A 50 8.21 7.65 -8.00
N LEU A 51 8.49 8.80 -8.62
CA LEU A 51 7.47 9.69 -9.16
C LEU A 51 7.44 9.53 -10.68
N ALA A 52 6.27 9.26 -11.22
CA ALA A 52 6.08 8.99 -12.65
C ALA A 52 4.96 9.85 -13.23
N TRP A 53 5.06 10.18 -14.52
CA TRP A 53 4.04 10.92 -15.25
C TRP A 53 3.09 9.96 -15.96
N LEU A 54 1.83 9.91 -15.54
CA LEU A 54 0.81 9.02 -16.09
C LEU A 54 0.21 9.68 -17.34
N GLU A 55 0.96 9.64 -18.44
CA GLU A 55 0.70 10.39 -19.67
C GLU A 55 -0.71 10.20 -20.25
N THR A 56 -1.28 9.00 -20.12
CA THR A 56 -2.60 8.67 -20.68
C THR A 56 -3.76 9.01 -19.73
N ALA A 57 -3.51 9.68 -18.61
CA ALA A 57 -4.55 9.98 -17.62
C ALA A 57 -5.31 11.26 -17.98
N GLU A 58 -6.63 11.25 -17.74
CA GLU A 58 -7.49 12.41 -17.93
C GLU A 58 -7.13 13.54 -16.94
N ARG A 59 -6.83 14.73 -17.46
CA ARG A 59 -6.31 15.84 -16.64
C ARG A 59 -7.39 16.82 -16.19
N ASP A 60 -8.53 16.80 -16.87
CA ASP A 60 -9.57 17.81 -16.71
C ASP A 60 -10.66 17.33 -15.73
N LEU A 61 -10.61 16.07 -15.31
CA LEU A 61 -11.51 15.50 -14.31
C LEU A 61 -11.11 15.94 -12.90
N LEU A 62 -12.06 16.50 -12.17
CA LEU A 62 -11.92 16.86 -10.75
C LEU A 62 -12.66 15.90 -9.80
N GLN A 63 -13.55 15.08 -10.35
CA GLN A 63 -14.28 14.04 -9.62
C GLN A 63 -14.27 12.74 -10.41
N VAL A 64 -14.17 11.62 -9.69
CA VAL A 64 -14.19 10.27 -10.26
C VAL A 64 -15.01 9.35 -9.37
N THR A 65 -15.39 8.18 -9.90
CA THR A 65 -15.91 7.08 -9.07
C THR A 65 -14.78 6.08 -8.82
N PRO A 66 -14.25 5.99 -7.59
CA PRO A 66 -13.20 5.04 -7.26
C PRO A 66 -13.65 3.59 -7.43
N ARG A 67 -12.68 2.69 -7.62
CA ARG A 67 -12.95 1.25 -7.72
C ARG A 67 -13.61 0.73 -6.44
N GLY A 68 -14.60 -0.13 -6.60
CA GLY A 68 -15.31 -0.77 -5.48
C GLY A 68 -16.38 0.09 -4.82
N VAL A 69 -16.59 1.34 -5.25
CA VAL A 69 -17.72 2.16 -4.77
C VAL A 69 -19.00 1.69 -5.47
N SER A 70 -19.98 1.22 -4.68
CA SER A 70 -21.25 0.69 -5.16
C SER A 70 -22.36 1.74 -5.30
N ALA A 71 -22.21 2.88 -4.61
CA ALA A 71 -23.10 4.02 -4.75
C ALA A 71 -23.17 4.49 -6.22
N ARG A 72 -24.26 5.18 -6.58
CA ARG A 72 -24.46 5.70 -7.95
C ARG A 72 -24.68 7.20 -7.95
N GLY A 73 -24.47 7.81 -9.12
CA GLY A 73 -24.65 9.25 -9.31
C GLY A 73 -23.69 10.06 -8.42
N ALA A 74 -24.18 11.20 -7.92
CA ALA A 74 -23.37 12.13 -7.13
C ALA A 74 -22.79 11.50 -5.86
N ALA A 75 -23.49 10.55 -5.22
CA ALA A 75 -23.03 9.88 -4.00
C ALA A 75 -21.82 8.94 -4.25
N ALA A 76 -21.54 8.57 -5.50
CA ALA A 76 -20.38 7.75 -5.87
C ALA A 76 -19.11 8.58 -6.08
N LEU A 77 -19.27 9.88 -6.34
CA LEU A 77 -18.20 10.76 -6.76
C LEU A 77 -17.29 11.12 -5.59
N HIS A 78 -15.99 11.03 -5.85
CA HIS A 78 -14.94 11.50 -4.96
C HIS A 78 -14.09 12.52 -5.71
N GLY A 79 -13.70 13.60 -5.03
CA GLY A 79 -12.73 14.54 -5.58
C GLY A 79 -11.39 13.85 -5.83
N VAL A 80 -10.72 14.15 -6.94
CA VAL A 80 -9.44 13.52 -7.33
C VAL A 80 -8.28 13.77 -6.35
N PHE A 81 -8.45 14.72 -5.41
CA PHE A 81 -7.51 14.98 -4.32
C PHE A 81 -7.83 14.20 -3.03
N ALA A 82 -9.04 13.64 -2.90
CA ALA A 82 -9.42 12.75 -1.81
C ALA A 82 -9.10 11.28 -2.12
N VAL A 83 -8.66 10.98 -3.35
CA VAL A 83 -8.32 9.63 -3.82
C VAL A 83 -7.01 9.63 -4.61
N ARG A 84 -6.47 8.45 -4.89
CA ARG A 84 -5.26 8.26 -5.70
C ARG A 84 -5.57 7.90 -7.16
N SER A 85 -6.62 8.51 -7.72
CA SER A 85 -6.95 8.34 -9.14
C SER A 85 -5.79 8.85 -10.01
N PRO A 86 -5.46 8.16 -11.11
CA PRO A 86 -4.51 8.70 -12.10
C PRO A 86 -5.07 9.95 -12.78
N ALA A 87 -6.40 10.07 -12.92
CA ALA A 87 -7.06 11.24 -13.48
C ALA A 87 -7.01 12.41 -12.49
N ARG A 88 -6.28 13.47 -12.84
CA ARG A 88 -6.01 14.66 -12.02
C ARG A 88 -5.22 15.71 -12.84
N PRO A 89 -5.25 17.00 -12.46
CA PRO A 89 -4.62 18.08 -13.24
C PRO A 89 -3.13 17.86 -13.56
N ASN A 90 -2.40 17.32 -12.59
CA ASN A 90 -1.02 16.86 -12.73
C ASN A 90 -0.99 15.35 -12.43
N PRO A 91 -0.97 14.49 -13.46
CA PRO A 91 -1.09 13.04 -13.31
C PRO A 91 0.22 12.42 -12.83
N ILE A 92 0.64 12.79 -11.62
CA ILE A 92 1.85 12.29 -10.97
C ILE A 92 1.47 11.03 -10.18
N GLY A 93 2.00 9.90 -10.61
CA GLY A 93 2.03 8.66 -9.84
C GLY A 93 3.12 8.74 -8.76
N LEU A 94 2.87 8.10 -7.62
CA LEU A 94 3.76 8.12 -6.46
C LEU A 94 3.79 6.73 -5.82
N THR A 95 4.96 6.10 -5.86
CA THR A 95 5.14 4.75 -5.32
C THR A 95 6.42 4.69 -4.51
N VAL A 96 6.34 4.18 -3.29
CA VAL A 96 7.54 3.76 -2.54
C VAL A 96 7.81 2.30 -2.90
N ALA A 97 9.04 2.00 -3.31
CA ALA A 97 9.42 0.66 -3.72
C ALA A 97 10.76 0.25 -3.13
N ARG A 98 10.90 -1.04 -2.80
CA ARG A 98 12.17 -1.63 -2.38
C ARG A 98 13.12 -1.71 -3.56
N LEU A 99 14.28 -1.07 -3.43
CA LEU A 99 15.39 -1.17 -4.37
C LEU A 99 16.11 -2.50 -4.14
N LEU A 100 16.19 -3.31 -5.18
CA LEU A 100 16.88 -4.60 -5.17
C LEU A 100 18.33 -4.46 -5.64
N ARG A 101 18.54 -3.68 -6.70
CA ARG A 101 19.84 -3.54 -7.35
C ARG A 101 19.97 -2.20 -8.05
N HIS A 102 21.19 -1.66 -8.08
CA HIS A 102 21.56 -0.45 -8.83
C HIS A 102 22.78 -0.75 -9.69
N GLU A 103 22.65 -0.58 -11.01
CA GLU A 103 23.73 -0.79 -11.97
C GLU A 103 23.75 0.31 -13.03
N GLY A 104 24.79 1.15 -13.00
CA GLY A 104 24.92 2.28 -13.91
C GLY A 104 23.72 3.23 -13.80
N ALA A 105 22.95 3.36 -14.88
CA ALA A 105 21.75 4.20 -14.97
C ALA A 105 20.44 3.43 -14.68
N ARG A 106 20.52 2.16 -14.26
CA ARG A 106 19.37 1.29 -14.06
C ARG A 106 19.18 0.94 -12.59
N LEU A 107 17.95 1.10 -12.10
CA LEU A 107 17.50 0.71 -10.76
C LEU A 107 16.47 -0.40 -10.87
N GLU A 108 16.70 -1.53 -10.23
CA GLU A 108 15.75 -2.65 -10.17
C GLU A 108 14.97 -2.62 -8.86
N PHE A 109 13.65 -2.72 -8.98
CA PHE A 109 12.72 -2.65 -7.86
C PHE A 109 11.95 -3.96 -7.72
N ASP A 110 11.61 -4.31 -6.48
CA ASP A 110 10.77 -5.48 -6.19
C ASP A 110 9.43 -5.35 -6.89
N ARG A 111 8.72 -4.23 -6.69
CA ARG A 111 7.46 -3.96 -7.37
C ARG A 111 7.25 -2.49 -7.67
N LEU A 112 6.82 -2.18 -8.89
CA LEU A 112 6.23 -0.90 -9.29
C LEU A 112 4.87 -1.13 -9.94
N ASP A 113 3.98 -0.18 -9.78
CA ASP A 113 2.62 -0.13 -10.32
C ASP A 113 2.53 0.79 -11.56
N PHE A 114 3.64 0.88 -12.31
CA PHE A 114 3.73 1.68 -13.53
C PHE A 114 3.85 0.79 -14.78
N ARG A 115 3.23 1.25 -15.87
CA ARG A 115 3.30 0.58 -17.18
C ARG A 115 4.70 0.70 -17.79
N ASN A 116 5.04 -0.22 -18.68
CA ASN A 116 6.25 -0.15 -19.47
C ASN A 116 6.27 1.15 -20.29
N GLY A 117 7.39 1.86 -20.26
CA GLY A 117 7.56 3.15 -20.91
C GLY A 117 6.98 4.34 -20.15
N THR A 118 6.41 4.16 -18.95
CA THR A 118 5.93 5.31 -18.15
C THR A 118 7.10 6.25 -17.85
N PRO A 119 7.01 7.56 -18.18
CA PRO A 119 8.06 8.52 -17.87
C PRO A 119 8.26 8.68 -16.36
N VAL A 120 9.50 8.54 -15.88
CA VAL A 120 9.88 8.88 -14.51
C VAL A 120 10.29 10.34 -14.46
N ILE A 121 9.77 11.08 -13.48
CA ILE A 121 10.03 12.51 -13.33
C ILE A 121 10.93 12.82 -12.14
N ASP A 122 10.95 11.96 -11.12
CA ASP A 122 11.80 12.16 -9.95
C ASP A 122 12.02 10.85 -9.17
N LEU A 123 13.12 10.79 -8.42
CA LEU A 123 13.48 9.71 -7.52
C LEU A 123 13.95 10.32 -6.20
N LYS A 124 13.40 9.86 -5.07
CA LYS A 124 13.85 10.31 -3.75
C LYS A 124 14.09 9.13 -2.83
N PRO A 125 15.18 9.09 -2.05
CA PRO A 125 15.32 8.06 -1.03
C PRO A 125 14.17 8.15 -0.02
N TYR A 126 13.65 7.00 0.40
CA TYR A 126 12.73 6.93 1.53
C TYR A 126 13.53 7.07 2.82
N PHE A 127 13.11 7.96 3.72
CA PHE A 127 13.79 8.21 5.00
C PHE A 127 12.94 7.73 6.17
N PRO A 128 13.32 6.61 6.85
CA PRO A 128 12.55 6.07 7.97
C PRO A 128 12.37 7.01 9.16
N ASN A 129 13.21 8.05 9.29
CA ASN A 129 13.09 9.06 10.35
C ASN A 129 12.24 10.28 9.95
N ARG A 130 11.70 10.34 8.73
CA ARG A 130 10.97 11.51 8.21
C ARG A 130 9.64 11.15 7.54
N ASP A 131 9.62 10.06 6.79
CA ASP A 131 8.49 9.70 5.95
C ASP A 131 7.36 8.92 6.66
N PRO A 132 7.61 8.04 7.64
CA PRO A 132 6.53 7.24 8.21
C PRO A 132 5.61 8.07 9.12
N VAL A 133 4.30 7.82 8.99
CA VAL A 133 3.26 8.28 9.91
C VAL A 133 2.49 7.05 10.41
N PHE A 134 2.94 6.46 11.51
CA PHE A 134 2.45 5.17 12.00
C PHE A 134 0.97 5.15 12.42
N SER A 135 0.38 6.30 12.69
CA SER A 135 -1.02 6.43 13.14
C SER A 135 -1.92 7.16 12.14
N ALA A 136 -1.52 7.21 10.86
CA ALA A 136 -2.34 7.80 9.81
C ALA A 136 -3.71 7.09 9.72
N ALA A 137 -4.78 7.87 9.68
CA ALA A 137 -6.15 7.37 9.57
C ALA A 137 -6.78 7.82 8.25
N SER A 138 -7.44 6.89 7.58
CA SER A 138 -8.26 7.11 6.41
C SER A 138 -9.43 6.13 6.47
N GLY A 139 -10.63 6.62 6.18
CA GLY A 139 -11.79 5.76 5.98
C GLY A 139 -11.63 4.92 4.72
N GLN A 140 -12.22 3.74 4.71
CA GLN A 140 -12.22 2.86 3.55
C GLN A 140 -12.96 3.52 2.38
N ILE A 141 -12.33 3.52 1.21
CA ILE A 141 -12.95 3.97 -0.04
C ILE A 141 -13.19 2.76 -0.92
N GLY A 142 -14.47 2.48 -1.18
CA GLY A 142 -14.88 1.32 -1.96
C GLY A 142 -14.69 -0.02 -1.24
N ARG A 143 -15.33 -1.05 -1.77
CA ARG A 143 -15.28 -2.42 -1.26
C ARG A 143 -14.18 -3.22 -1.98
N PRO A 144 -13.35 -4.01 -1.27
CA PRO A 144 -12.51 -5.04 -1.86
C PRO A 144 -13.31 -5.96 -2.80
N ALA A 145 -12.67 -6.46 -3.85
CA ALA A 145 -13.34 -7.30 -4.84
C ALA A 145 -13.81 -8.65 -4.25
N ASN A 146 -13.02 -9.23 -3.37
CA ASN A 146 -13.26 -10.50 -2.68
C ASN A 146 -12.33 -10.63 -1.46
N VAL A 147 -12.46 -11.72 -0.71
CA VAL A 147 -11.69 -11.98 0.52
C VAL A 147 -10.19 -12.07 0.21
N ASP A 148 -9.80 -12.68 -0.90
CA ASP A 148 -8.38 -12.78 -1.28
C ASP A 148 -7.75 -11.43 -1.58
N ALA A 149 -8.46 -10.54 -2.28
CA ALA A 149 -8.01 -9.18 -2.53
C ALA A 149 -7.83 -8.38 -1.23
N LEU A 150 -8.75 -8.56 -0.28
CA LEU A 150 -8.63 -7.97 1.05
C LEU A 150 -7.43 -8.55 1.81
N ARG A 151 -7.27 -9.88 1.81
CA ARG A 151 -6.16 -10.58 2.46
C ARG A 151 -4.81 -10.12 1.93
N LEU A 152 -4.64 -10.03 0.61
CA LEU A 152 -3.40 -9.55 0.00
C LEU A 152 -3.10 -8.09 0.36
N SER A 153 -4.14 -7.25 0.48
CA SER A 153 -3.97 -5.86 0.93
C SER A 153 -3.57 -5.75 2.40
N LEU A 154 -4.15 -6.58 3.28
CA LEU A 154 -3.79 -6.63 4.70
C LEU A 154 -2.38 -7.21 4.89
N LEU A 155 -2.02 -8.22 4.08
CA LEU A 155 -0.69 -8.82 4.07
C LEU A 155 0.39 -7.79 3.71
N ASP A 156 0.18 -7.01 2.64
CA ASP A 156 1.11 -5.95 2.23
C ASP A 156 1.26 -4.87 3.33
N GLN A 157 0.17 -4.48 3.99
CA GLN A 157 0.22 -3.52 5.10
C GLN A 157 1.00 -4.07 6.31
N ALA A 158 0.70 -5.31 6.72
CA ALA A 158 1.39 -5.98 7.81
C ALA A 158 2.89 -6.16 7.50
N ALA A 159 3.23 -6.62 6.30
CA ALA A 159 4.61 -6.83 5.89
C ALA A 159 5.41 -5.53 5.79
N ARG A 160 4.79 -4.41 5.37
CA ARG A 160 5.46 -3.09 5.36
C ARG A 160 5.77 -2.56 6.75
N PHE A 161 4.94 -2.90 7.73
CA PHE A 161 5.17 -2.54 9.12
C PHE A 161 6.22 -3.45 9.77
N HIS A 162 6.09 -4.76 9.58
CA HIS A 162 6.97 -5.77 10.19
C HIS A 162 8.35 -5.86 9.52
N GLY A 163 8.43 -5.68 8.21
CA GLY A 163 9.65 -5.69 7.40
C GLY A 163 9.81 -6.91 6.48
N GLU A 164 9.03 -7.97 6.69
CA GLU A 164 9.04 -9.18 5.87
C GLU A 164 7.69 -9.91 5.87
N VAL A 165 7.57 -10.92 5.01
CA VAL A 165 6.45 -11.87 5.04
C VAL A 165 6.93 -13.12 5.77
N CYS A 166 6.31 -13.39 6.92
CA CYS A 166 6.51 -14.61 7.71
C CYS A 166 5.16 -15.23 8.09
N GLU A 167 5.18 -16.40 8.70
CA GLU A 167 3.97 -17.16 9.03
C GLU A 167 2.95 -16.34 9.86
N ASP A 168 3.42 -15.61 10.87
CA ASP A 168 2.58 -14.76 11.71
C ASP A 168 1.93 -13.61 10.93
N VAL A 169 2.66 -13.03 9.98
CA VAL A 169 2.17 -11.95 9.11
C VAL A 169 1.09 -12.46 8.16
N GLU A 170 1.28 -13.64 7.57
CA GLU A 170 0.27 -14.30 6.74
C GLU A 170 -0.98 -14.65 7.55
N ARG A 171 -0.78 -15.18 8.75
CA ARG A 171 -1.84 -15.57 9.67
C ARG A 171 -2.68 -14.39 10.13
N ALA A 172 -2.06 -13.27 10.50
CA ALA A 172 -2.75 -12.03 10.82
C ALA A 172 -3.64 -11.58 9.66
N ALA A 173 -3.08 -11.52 8.44
CA ALA A 173 -3.81 -11.09 7.26
C ALA A 173 -5.00 -12.01 6.94
N ALA A 174 -4.83 -13.33 7.10
CA ALA A 174 -5.89 -14.32 6.90
C ALA A 174 -7.03 -14.16 7.91
N VAL A 175 -6.71 -14.08 9.21
CA VAL A 175 -7.70 -13.90 10.28
C VAL A 175 -8.48 -12.59 10.11
N LEU A 176 -7.78 -11.48 9.85
CA LEU A 176 -8.40 -10.18 9.67
C LEU A 176 -9.26 -10.12 8.40
N ALA A 177 -8.83 -10.76 7.31
CA ALA A 177 -9.61 -10.85 6.07
C ALA A 177 -10.88 -11.70 6.26
N ALA A 178 -10.79 -12.84 6.95
CA ALA A 178 -11.93 -13.68 7.28
C ALA A 178 -12.93 -12.92 8.16
N PHE A 179 -12.48 -12.33 9.26
CA PHE A 179 -13.34 -11.53 10.14
C PHE A 179 -14.06 -10.42 9.36
N ARG A 180 -13.32 -9.63 8.58
CA ARG A 180 -13.93 -8.55 7.79
C ARG A 180 -14.85 -9.06 6.70
N GLY A 181 -14.50 -10.15 6.02
CA GLY A 181 -15.31 -10.73 4.95
C GLY A 181 -16.62 -11.32 5.47
N ASP A 182 -16.52 -12.14 6.51
CA ASP A 182 -17.62 -12.96 7.02
C ASP A 182 -18.52 -12.20 8.00
N ILE A 183 -17.94 -11.31 8.81
CA ILE A 183 -18.67 -10.61 9.88
C ILE A 183 -19.03 -9.18 9.47
N LEU A 184 -18.10 -8.46 8.82
CA LEU A 184 -18.28 -7.03 8.53
C LEU A 184 -18.69 -6.73 7.09
N ALA A 185 -18.94 -7.76 6.26
CA ALA A 185 -19.22 -7.60 4.84
C ALA A 185 -18.21 -6.65 4.14
N PHE A 186 -16.93 -6.83 4.46
CA PHE A 186 -15.76 -6.08 3.99
C PHE A 186 -15.59 -4.64 4.51
N ALA A 187 -16.44 -4.18 5.42
CA ALA A 187 -16.27 -2.87 6.04
C ALA A 187 -15.00 -2.81 6.92
N ASP A 188 -14.45 -1.61 7.06
CA ASP A 188 -13.51 -1.28 8.12
C ASP A 188 -14.32 -1.09 9.42
N PRO A 189 -13.89 -1.66 10.56
CA PRO A 189 -14.57 -1.48 11.84
C PRO A 189 -14.28 -0.11 12.47
N ASP A 190 -15.33 0.54 12.99
CA ASP A 190 -15.24 1.86 13.65
C ASP A 190 -14.78 1.79 15.12
N ASP A 191 -15.13 0.71 15.84
CA ASP A 191 -14.69 0.43 17.22
C ASP A 191 -14.51 -1.08 17.41
N TRP A 192 -13.29 -1.56 17.15
CA TRP A 192 -12.88 -2.93 17.48
C TRP A 192 -11.66 -2.91 18.38
N ARG A 193 -11.53 -3.98 19.16
CA ARG A 193 -10.35 -4.25 19.99
C ARG A 193 -9.81 -5.62 19.61
N ILE A 194 -8.50 -5.74 19.59
CA ILE A 194 -7.84 -7.04 19.35
C ILE A 194 -6.95 -7.37 20.52
N THR A 195 -7.06 -8.60 21.02
CA THR A 195 -6.16 -9.15 22.03
C THR A 195 -5.29 -10.23 21.38
N VAL A 196 -3.97 -10.03 21.42
CA VAL A 196 -2.97 -10.85 20.71
C VAL A 196 -2.09 -11.60 21.71
N PRO A 197 -1.61 -12.82 21.42
CA PRO A 197 -0.69 -13.54 22.30
C PRO A 197 0.62 -12.76 22.49
N ILE A 198 1.01 -12.49 23.73
CA ILE A 198 2.23 -11.74 24.06
C ILE A 198 3.51 -12.47 23.64
N GLY A 199 3.44 -13.81 23.54
CA GLY A 199 4.55 -14.65 23.07
C GLY A 199 4.76 -14.65 21.55
N ARG A 200 3.95 -13.92 20.78
CA ARG A 200 4.04 -13.86 19.31
C ARG A 200 4.28 -12.43 18.81
N PRO A 201 5.53 -11.92 18.94
CA PRO A 201 5.84 -10.53 18.59
C PRO A 201 5.58 -10.19 17.11
N HIS A 202 5.81 -11.13 16.20
CA HIS A 202 5.58 -10.89 14.77
C HIS A 202 4.09 -10.75 14.46
N LEU A 203 3.25 -11.54 15.13
CA LEU A 203 1.79 -11.40 15.05
C LEU A 203 1.31 -10.06 15.62
N ILE A 204 1.93 -9.57 16.69
CA ILE A 204 1.64 -8.24 17.25
C ILE A 204 1.94 -7.15 16.22
N ASP A 205 3.13 -7.16 15.62
CA ASP A 205 3.52 -6.21 14.56
C ASP A 205 2.55 -6.27 13.38
N ALA A 206 2.20 -7.48 12.94
CA ALA A 206 1.30 -7.69 11.82
C ALA A 206 -0.10 -7.11 12.08
N VAL A 207 -0.64 -7.34 13.28
CA VAL A 207 -1.92 -6.75 13.70
C VAL A 207 -1.81 -5.23 13.74
N MET A 208 -0.76 -4.67 14.33
CA MET A 208 -0.55 -3.21 14.36
C MET A 208 -0.50 -2.62 12.94
N GLY A 209 0.27 -3.22 12.04
CA GLY A 209 0.41 -2.78 10.65
C GLY A 209 -0.88 -2.85 9.85
N ALA A 210 -1.64 -3.93 9.99
CA ALA A 210 -2.88 -4.15 9.21
C ALA A 210 -4.10 -3.42 9.77
N THR A 211 -4.13 -3.11 11.07
CA THR A 211 -5.32 -2.57 11.75
C THR A 211 -5.15 -1.16 12.30
N ARG A 212 -3.90 -0.69 12.43
CA ARG A 212 -3.54 0.59 13.07
C ARG A 212 -3.94 0.67 14.55
N LEU A 213 -4.29 -0.47 15.17
CA LEU A 213 -4.52 -0.58 16.60
C LEU A 213 -3.20 -0.45 17.35
N THR A 214 -3.24 0.16 18.53
CA THR A 214 -2.02 0.38 19.33
C THR A 214 -2.32 0.18 20.81
N PRO A 215 -1.34 -0.26 21.62
CA PRO A 215 -1.53 -0.42 23.06
C PRO A 215 -1.89 0.92 23.73
N GLY A 216 -1.27 2.01 23.29
CA GLY A 216 -1.49 3.35 23.83
C GLY A 216 -2.92 3.89 23.64
N ARG A 217 -3.67 3.38 22.66
CA ARG A 217 -5.10 3.70 22.48
C ARG A 217 -6.03 2.75 23.24
N GLY A 218 -5.50 1.74 23.91
CA GLY A 218 -6.27 0.73 24.65
C GLY A 218 -7.09 -0.22 23.77
N ASN A 219 -6.88 -0.20 22.45
CA ASN A 219 -7.60 -1.02 21.48
C ASN A 219 -6.77 -2.19 20.92
N LEU A 220 -5.49 -2.28 21.29
CA LEU A 220 -4.67 -3.48 21.20
C LEU A 220 -4.32 -3.96 22.62
N ARG A 221 -4.58 -5.22 22.92
CA ARG A 221 -4.33 -5.86 24.21
C ARG A 221 -3.50 -7.13 24.03
N PHE A 222 -2.97 -7.64 25.15
CA PHE A 222 -2.10 -8.81 25.15
C PHE A 222 -2.57 -9.86 26.15
N HIS A 223 -2.35 -11.13 25.85
CA HIS A 223 -2.65 -12.26 26.73
C HIS A 223 -1.70 -13.44 26.48
N VAL A 224 -1.86 -14.55 27.21
CA VAL A 224 -0.96 -15.71 27.16
C VAL A 224 -1.50 -16.91 26.39
N LEU A 225 -2.74 -16.87 25.90
CA LEU A 225 -3.34 -17.98 25.15
C LEU A 225 -2.88 -17.88 23.68
N ASP A 226 -2.81 -19.01 22.98
CA ASP A 226 -2.40 -19.07 21.56
C ASP A 226 -3.56 -18.78 20.61
N ALA A 227 -4.24 -17.65 20.85
CA ALA A 227 -5.40 -17.21 20.07
C ALA A 227 -5.39 -15.71 19.83
N LEU A 228 -5.89 -15.28 18.67
CA LEU A 228 -6.23 -13.89 18.39
C LEU A 228 -7.71 -13.68 18.71
N VAL A 229 -8.00 -12.72 19.60
CA VAL A 229 -9.37 -12.40 20.01
C VAL A 229 -9.76 -11.05 19.46
N ILE A 230 -10.85 -10.99 18.68
CA ILE A 230 -11.43 -9.75 18.17
C ILE A 230 -12.72 -9.47 18.95
N GLU A 231 -12.81 -8.28 19.55
CA GLU A 231 -14.01 -7.77 20.22
C GLU A 231 -14.60 -6.64 19.37
N HIS A 232 -15.84 -6.81 18.93
CA HIS A 232 -16.55 -5.82 18.11
C HIS A 232 -18.04 -5.89 18.37
N ALA A 233 -18.70 -4.72 18.51
CA ALA A 233 -20.14 -4.61 18.74
C ALA A 233 -20.68 -5.49 19.90
N GLY A 234 -19.89 -5.68 20.95
CA GLY A 234 -20.26 -6.49 22.12
C GLY A 234 -20.12 -8.01 21.93
N ALA A 235 -19.73 -8.47 20.73
CA ALA A 235 -19.41 -9.87 20.45
C ALA A 235 -17.90 -10.12 20.52
N ARG A 236 -17.54 -11.38 20.80
CA ARG A 236 -16.17 -11.87 20.89
C ARG A 236 -15.95 -12.99 19.87
N TYR A 237 -14.90 -12.87 19.08
CA TYR A 237 -14.51 -13.80 18.04
C TYR A 237 -13.09 -14.29 18.32
N GLU A 238 -12.89 -15.60 18.33
CA GLU A 238 -11.61 -16.21 18.71
C GLU A 238 -11.06 -17.05 17.57
N TYR A 239 -9.79 -16.84 17.24
CA TYR A 239 -9.09 -17.50 16.14
C TYR A 239 -7.85 -18.17 16.71
N SER A 240 -7.74 -19.50 16.57
CA SER A 240 -6.51 -20.22 16.92
C SER A 240 -5.36 -19.71 16.06
N VAL A 241 -4.21 -19.45 16.67
CA VAL A 241 -3.02 -19.04 15.92
C VAL A 241 -1.88 -20.06 15.96
N SER A 242 -2.09 -21.21 16.61
CA SER A 242 -1.25 -22.41 16.51
C SER A 242 -0.92 -22.82 15.08
#